data_AF-A0A3L8PJH1-F1
#
_entry.id   AF-A0A3L8PJH1-F1
#
_cell.length_a   1.000
_cell.length_b   1.000
_cell.length_c   1.000
_cell.angle_alpha   90.00
_cell.angle_beta   90.00
_cell.angle_gamma   90.00
#
_symmetry.space_group_name_H-M   'P 1'
#
loop_
_entity.id
_entity.type
_entity.pdbx_description
1 polymer ?
#
loop_
_entity_poly.entity_id
_entity_poly.type
_entity_poly.pdbx_seq_one_letter_code
_entity_poly.pdbx_strand_id
1 'polypeptide(L)'
;MAELDLTLAGVLAVLALIDSTSFGTLLIPIWFMLAPGRLRAGRILLFLLAVASCYLVVGVALYSGLGAVAEPLGRLVTTTPVLWAQLVIGVVLVIWSFPLEKRPSRQPGRLLRWRDAVVGDGGSVRSLLGVAVLAVGLEVATMVPYLAAIGIIASLEVSWLVGSGVLLGYCLVMVAPAGILLAARLAAAGPVEPLLRRIESWMQKNAQSTLAWTVGIVGFLLAINAADSLGLLG
;
A
#
# COMPACT_ATOMS: atom_id res chain seq x y z
N MET A 1 24.25 3.34 -17.72
CA MET A 1 23.23 4.28 -17.22
C MET A 1 21.88 3.69 -17.59
N ALA A 2 21.14 3.14 -16.63
CA ALA A 2 19.80 2.65 -16.92
C ALA A 2 18.89 3.87 -17.14
N GLU A 3 18.50 4.11 -18.39
CA GLU A 3 17.54 5.17 -18.69
C GLU A 3 16.17 4.77 -18.14
N LEU A 4 15.41 5.77 -17.66
CA LEU A 4 13.99 5.60 -17.31
C LEU A 4 13.20 5.31 -18.59
N ASP A 5 13.27 4.07 -19.05
CA ASP A 5 12.59 3.65 -20.27
C ASP A 5 11.08 3.51 -20.02
N LEU A 6 10.28 3.66 -21.07
CA LEU A 6 8.82 3.68 -21.01
C LEU A 6 8.27 2.41 -20.34
N THR A 7 8.94 1.28 -20.55
CA THR A 7 8.61 0.00 -19.93
C THR A 7 8.71 0.06 -18.41
N LEU A 8 9.77 0.65 -17.86
CA LEU A 8 9.96 0.77 -16.42
C LEU A 8 8.95 1.74 -15.80
N ALA A 9 8.71 2.86 -16.47
CA ALA A 9 7.65 3.79 -16.07
C ALA A 9 6.28 3.10 -16.02
N GLY A 10 6.00 2.23 -17.00
CA GLY A 10 4.81 1.38 -17.01
C GLY A 10 4.75 0.42 -15.82
N VAL A 11 5.84 -0.28 -15.49
CA VAL A 11 5.92 -1.16 -14.32
C VAL A 11 5.65 -0.39 -13.01
N LEU A 12 6.31 0.76 -12.83
CA LEU A 12 6.11 1.60 -11.65
C LEU A 12 4.68 2.13 -11.57
N ALA A 13 4.07 2.49 -12.69
CA ALA A 13 2.67 2.90 -12.73
C ALA A 13 1.72 1.76 -12.34
N VAL A 14 1.97 0.54 -12.82
CA VAL A 14 1.18 -0.64 -12.42
C VAL A 14 1.34 -0.92 -10.93
N LEU A 15 2.56 -0.88 -10.38
CA LEU A 15 2.79 -1.02 -8.94
C LEU A 15 2.03 0.05 -8.14
N ALA A 16 2.10 1.31 -8.57
CA ALA A 16 1.37 2.41 -7.94
C ALA A 16 -0.15 2.22 -8.01
N LEU A 17 -0.68 1.69 -9.10
CA LEU A 17 -2.10 1.36 -9.23
C LEU A 17 -2.50 0.19 -8.33
N ILE A 18 -1.65 -0.82 -8.16
CA ILE A 18 -1.90 -1.89 -7.19
C ILE A 18 -1.96 -1.30 -5.78
N ASP A 19 -1.02 -0.42 -5.44
CA ASP A 19 -0.96 0.26 -4.15
C ASP A 19 -2.16 1.20 -3.93
N SER A 20 -2.70 1.78 -5.00
CA SER A 20 -3.93 2.58 -4.96
C SER A 20 -5.18 1.78 -4.57
N THR A 21 -5.11 0.44 -4.59
CA THR A 21 -6.22 -0.41 -4.13
C THR A 21 -6.14 -0.73 -2.64
N SER A 22 -5.15 -0.18 -1.93
CA SER A 22 -5.02 -0.36 -0.49
C SER A 22 -6.23 0.20 0.26
N PHE A 23 -6.45 -0.33 1.46
CA PHE A 23 -7.54 0.09 2.32
C PHE A 23 -7.43 1.56 2.69
N GLY A 24 -6.23 2.03 3.00
CA GLY A 24 -5.96 3.40 3.38
C GLY A 24 -6.13 4.38 2.22
N THR A 25 -5.70 4.02 1.01
CA THR A 25 -5.60 4.95 -0.13
C THR A 25 -6.92 5.17 -0.86
N LEU A 26 -7.80 4.16 -0.96
CA LEU A 26 -9.04 4.26 -1.75
C LEU A 26 -10.31 4.07 -0.93
N LEU A 27 -10.33 3.15 0.04
CA LEU A 27 -11.55 2.87 0.81
C LEU A 27 -11.92 4.04 1.73
N ILE A 28 -10.95 4.66 2.39
CA ILE A 28 -11.17 5.82 3.27
C ILE A 28 -11.76 7.02 2.48
N PRO A 29 -11.19 7.44 1.33
CA PRO A 29 -11.80 8.46 0.49
C PRO A 29 -13.24 8.11 0.05
N ILE A 30 -13.51 6.87 -0.33
CA ILE A 30 -14.85 6.43 -0.72
C ILE A 30 -15.84 6.59 0.44
N TRP A 31 -15.45 6.24 1.67
CA TRP A 31 -16.27 6.48 2.86
C TRP A 31 -16.57 7.95 3.09
N PHE A 32 -15.60 8.84 2.91
CA PHE A 32 -15.84 10.28 2.98
C PHE A 32 -16.79 10.79 1.89
N MET A 33 -16.79 10.18 0.70
CA MET A 33 -17.69 10.56 -0.40
C MET A 33 -19.12 10.03 -0.24
N LEU A 34 -19.28 8.91 0.48
CA LEU A 34 -20.56 8.27 0.80
C LEU A 34 -21.15 8.70 2.14
N ALA A 35 -20.39 9.43 2.96
CA ALA A 35 -20.83 9.93 4.24
C ALA A 35 -22.07 10.83 4.09
N PRO A 36 -23.11 10.66 4.94
CA PRO A 36 -24.29 11.51 4.91
C PRO A 36 -23.92 12.96 5.25
N GLY A 37 -24.30 13.91 4.39
CA GLY A 37 -24.04 15.34 4.57
C GLY A 37 -23.40 16.02 3.37
N ARG A 38 -22.85 17.22 3.56
CA ARG A 38 -22.16 17.96 2.50
C ARG A 38 -20.79 17.34 2.23
N LEU A 39 -20.51 17.06 0.96
CA LEU A 39 -19.20 16.60 0.51
C LEU A 39 -18.12 17.65 0.83
N ARG A 40 -17.21 17.33 1.75
CA ARG A 40 -16.10 18.22 2.15
C ARG A 40 -14.85 17.90 1.33
N ALA A 41 -14.85 18.25 0.03
CA ALA A 41 -13.76 17.94 -0.89
C ALA A 41 -12.37 18.34 -0.37
N GLY A 42 -12.26 19.49 0.31
CA GLY A 42 -11.00 19.93 0.93
C GLY A 42 -10.43 18.98 1.98
N ARG A 43 -11.28 18.26 2.74
CA ARG A 43 -10.82 17.26 3.71
C ARG A 43 -10.30 16.00 3.03
N ILE A 44 -10.95 15.59 1.94
CA ILE A 44 -10.52 14.44 1.13
C ILE A 44 -9.18 14.75 0.45
N LEU A 45 -9.03 15.94 -0.14
CA LEU A 45 -7.76 16.38 -0.72
C LEU A 45 -6.65 16.46 0.32
N LEU A 46 -6.94 16.99 1.51
CA LEU A 46 -5.97 17.04 2.60
C LEU A 46 -5.55 15.64 3.06
N PHE A 47 -6.50 14.71 3.14
CA PHE A 47 -6.21 13.30 3.43
C PHE A 47 -5.31 12.68 2.37
N LEU A 48 -5.64 12.83 1.08
CA LEU A 48 -4.82 12.31 -0.03
C LEU A 48 -3.41 12.92 -0.03
N LEU A 49 -3.30 14.22 0.22
CA LEU A 49 -2.02 14.90 0.33
C LEU A 49 -1.21 14.38 1.52
N ALA A 50 -1.85 14.15 2.67
CA ALA A 50 -1.20 13.60 3.85
C ALA A 50 -0.67 12.19 3.60
N VAL A 51 -1.46 11.33 2.96
CA VAL A 51 -1.04 9.97 2.57
C VAL A 51 0.13 10.03 1.58
N ALA A 52 0.01 10.78 0.49
CA ALA A 52 1.08 10.94 -0.50
C ALA A 52 2.36 11.50 0.13
N SER A 53 2.25 12.49 1.02
CA SER A 53 3.39 13.09 1.71
C SER A 53 4.05 12.11 2.67
N CYS A 54 3.26 11.34 3.45
CA CYS A 54 3.82 10.33 4.34
C CYS A 54 4.55 9.24 3.55
N TYR A 55 3.95 8.73 2.47
CA TYR A 55 4.60 7.77 1.57
C TYR A 55 5.89 8.34 1.01
N LEU A 56 5.86 9.55 0.47
CA LEU A 56 7.05 10.21 -0.07
C LEU A 56 8.16 10.38 0.96
N VAL A 57 7.84 10.83 2.18
CA VAL A 57 8.82 10.98 3.26
C VAL A 57 9.43 9.63 3.64
N VAL A 58 8.60 8.60 3.82
CA VAL A 58 9.06 7.23 4.11
C VAL A 58 9.92 6.69 2.96
N GLY A 59 9.48 6.85 1.72
CA GLY A 59 10.20 6.39 0.54
C GLY A 59 11.52 7.09 0.34
N VAL A 60 11.58 8.41 0.51
CA VAL A 60 12.85 9.17 0.45
C VAL A 60 13.77 8.78 1.60
N ALA A 61 13.26 8.59 2.81
CA ALA A 61 14.05 8.12 3.95
C ALA A 61 14.61 6.71 3.71
N LEU A 62 13.79 5.79 3.19
CA LEU A 62 14.22 4.44 2.84
C LEU A 62 15.21 4.45 1.68
N TYR A 63 14.94 5.20 0.62
CA TYR A 63 15.80 5.29 -0.57
C TYR A 63 17.17 5.92 -0.24
N SER A 64 17.20 6.98 0.55
CA SER A 64 18.45 7.62 1.01
C SER A 64 19.20 6.78 2.04
N GLY A 65 18.47 6.08 2.93
CA GLY A 65 19.05 5.16 3.90
C GLY A 65 19.49 3.83 3.30
N LEU A 66 18.94 3.44 2.14
CA LEU A 66 19.14 2.11 1.55
C LEU A 66 20.62 1.83 1.37
N GLY A 67 21.42 2.76 0.85
CA GLY A 67 22.87 2.56 0.69
C GLY A 67 23.60 2.30 2.01
N ALA A 68 23.19 2.96 3.10
CA ALA A 68 23.84 2.83 4.41
C ALA A 68 23.45 1.54 5.16
N VAL A 69 22.23 1.02 4.92
CA VAL A 69 21.72 -0.16 5.63
C VAL A 69 21.71 -1.42 4.76
N ALA A 70 21.75 -1.30 3.43
CA ALA A 70 21.67 -2.44 2.50
C ALA A 70 22.89 -3.36 2.60
N GLU A 71 24.09 -2.83 2.77
CA GLU A 71 25.30 -3.68 2.85
C GLU A 71 25.37 -4.47 4.18
N PRO A 72 25.09 -3.87 5.36
CA PRO A 72 24.91 -4.64 6.60
C PRO A 72 23.74 -5.64 6.53
N LEU A 73 22.58 -5.23 6.01
CA LEU A 73 21.41 -6.10 5.89
C LEU A 73 21.68 -7.25 4.92
N GLY A 74 22.30 -6.98 3.78
CA GLY A 74 22.71 -7.97 2.78
C GLY A 74 23.55 -9.07 3.40
N ARG A 75 24.57 -8.70 4.18
CA ARG A 75 25.39 -9.67 4.93
C ARG A 75 24.56 -10.48 5.92
N LEU A 76 23.70 -9.83 6.69
CA LEU A 76 22.82 -10.51 7.66
C LEU A 76 21.86 -11.50 6.99
N VAL A 77 21.17 -11.10 5.92
CA VAL A 77 20.18 -11.96 5.23
C VAL A 77 20.80 -13.14 4.50
N THR A 78 22.09 -13.05 4.14
CA THR A 78 22.84 -14.19 3.57
C THR A 78 23.36 -15.19 4.60
N THR A 79 23.26 -14.90 5.91
CA THR A 79 23.74 -15.84 6.92
C THR A 79 22.82 -17.04 7.05
N THR A 80 23.40 -18.23 7.21
CA THR A 80 22.65 -19.50 7.32
C THR A 80 21.53 -19.45 8.37
N PRO A 81 21.74 -18.91 9.59
CA PRO A 81 20.66 -18.83 10.59
C PRO A 81 19.50 -17.94 10.16
N VAL A 82 19.80 -16.82 9.48
CA VAL A 82 18.77 -15.89 8.99
C VAL A 82 18.02 -16.50 7.80
N LEU A 83 18.69 -17.22 6.92
CA LEU A 83 18.04 -17.96 5.83
C LEU A 83 17.07 -19.03 6.37
N TRP A 84 17.46 -19.78 7.40
CA TRP A 84 16.54 -20.71 8.07
C TRP A 84 15.36 -20.00 8.72
N ALA A 85 15.59 -18.87 9.39
CA ALA A 85 14.53 -18.06 9.95
C ALA A 85 13.57 -17.53 8.87
N GLN A 86 14.10 -17.04 7.75
CA GLN A 86 13.34 -16.59 6.57
C GLN A 86 12.51 -17.73 5.98
N LEU A 87 13.08 -18.93 5.85
CA LEU A 87 12.38 -20.12 5.38
C LEU A 87 11.19 -20.47 6.28
N VAL A 88 11.42 -20.52 7.60
CA VAL A 88 10.36 -20.78 8.59
C VAL A 88 9.27 -19.71 8.52
N ILE A 89 9.65 -18.43 8.48
CA ILE A 89 8.69 -17.32 8.36
C ILE A 89 7.87 -17.47 7.07
N GLY A 90 8.51 -17.73 5.94
CA GLY A 90 7.84 -17.93 4.66
C GLY A 90 6.83 -19.08 4.68
N VAL A 91 7.23 -20.24 5.22
CA VAL A 91 6.34 -21.40 5.38
C VAL A 91 5.18 -21.10 6.32
N VAL A 92 5.44 -20.44 7.46
CA VAL A 92 4.39 -20.04 8.41
C VAL A 92 3.39 -19.10 7.75
N LEU A 93 3.84 -18.11 6.98
CA LEU A 93 2.97 -17.19 6.24
C LEU A 93 2.10 -17.91 5.21
N VAL A 94 2.65 -18.88 4.48
CA VAL A 94 1.88 -19.73 3.55
C VAL A 94 0.82 -20.54 4.29
N ILE A 95 1.17 -21.17 5.42
CA ILE A 95 0.22 -21.95 6.20
C ILE A 95 -0.88 -21.05 6.79
N TRP A 96 -0.52 -19.85 7.24
CA TRP A 96 -1.44 -18.86 7.79
C TRP A 96 -2.37 -18.24 6.75
N SER A 97 -2.01 -18.22 5.46
CA SER A 97 -2.87 -17.66 4.41
C SER A 97 -4.18 -18.44 4.23
N PHE A 98 -4.15 -19.78 4.35
CA PHE A 98 -5.34 -20.62 4.12
C PHE A 98 -6.47 -20.37 5.15
N PRO A 99 -6.20 -20.24 6.47
CA PRO A 99 -7.21 -19.80 7.43
C PRO A 99 -7.75 -18.39 7.16
N LEU A 100 -6.96 -17.47 6.60
CA LEU A 100 -7.42 -16.11 6.28
C LEU A 100 -8.50 -16.12 5.20
N GLU A 101 -8.42 -17.03 4.23
CA GLU A 101 -9.41 -17.20 3.17
C GLU A 101 -10.74 -17.78 3.69
N LYS A 102 -10.69 -18.67 4.69
CA LYS A 102 -11.85 -19.44 5.17
C LYS A 102 -12.65 -18.78 6.30
N ARG A 103 -12.16 -17.69 6.90
CA ARG A 103 -12.85 -17.06 8.04
C ARG A 103 -14.04 -16.24 7.56
N PRO A 104 -15.30 -16.59 7.92
CA PRO A 104 -16.44 -15.73 7.63
C PRO A 104 -16.20 -14.37 8.30
N SER A 105 -16.46 -13.30 7.55
CA SER A 105 -16.14 -11.92 7.93
C SER A 105 -16.59 -11.61 9.37
N ARG A 106 -15.68 -11.73 10.34
CA ARG A 106 -15.91 -11.34 11.75
C ARG A 106 -15.59 -9.87 11.99
N GLN A 107 -15.17 -9.13 10.95
CA GLN A 107 -14.73 -7.73 11.03
C GLN A 107 -15.64 -6.65 10.40
N PRO A 108 -16.92 -6.87 10.01
CA PRO A 108 -17.80 -5.74 9.68
C PRO A 108 -17.81 -4.71 10.82
N GLY A 109 -17.87 -5.16 12.08
CA GLY A 109 -17.91 -4.25 13.23
C GLY A 109 -16.62 -3.47 13.52
N ARG A 110 -15.43 -3.97 13.15
CA ARG A 110 -14.17 -3.20 13.28
C ARG A 110 -14.05 -2.18 12.14
N LEU A 111 -14.29 -2.59 10.90
CA LEU A 111 -14.26 -1.69 9.75
C LEU A 111 -15.35 -0.61 9.85
N LEU A 112 -16.56 -0.94 10.31
CA LEU A 112 -17.60 0.04 10.61
C LEU A 112 -17.23 0.94 11.80
N ARG A 113 -16.65 0.43 12.90
CA ARG A 113 -16.15 1.29 14.01
C ARG A 113 -15.04 2.22 13.56
N TRP A 114 -14.16 1.77 12.66
CA TRP A 114 -13.12 2.60 12.06
C TRP A 114 -13.73 3.64 11.13
N ARG A 115 -14.68 3.26 10.27
CA ARG A 115 -15.45 4.19 9.45
C ARG A 115 -16.12 5.25 10.33
N ASP A 116 -16.78 4.87 11.42
CA ASP A 116 -17.45 5.81 12.31
C ASP A 116 -16.46 6.71 13.05
N ALA A 117 -15.25 6.22 13.38
CA ALA A 117 -14.16 7.03 13.94
C ALA A 117 -13.57 8.04 12.92
N VAL A 118 -13.60 7.71 11.63
CA VAL A 118 -13.06 8.53 10.53
C VAL A 118 -14.10 9.53 9.99
N VAL A 119 -15.36 9.11 9.92
CA VAL A 119 -16.51 9.87 9.36
C VAL A 119 -17.26 10.66 10.44
N GLY A 120 -17.06 10.38 11.73
CA GLY A 120 -17.72 11.03 12.85
C GLY A 120 -17.63 12.56 12.83
N ASP A 121 -18.76 13.21 13.15
CA ASP A 121 -19.07 14.62 12.82
C ASP A 121 -18.21 15.69 13.51
N GLY A 122 -17.27 15.28 14.39
CA GLY A 122 -16.39 16.16 15.17
C GLY A 122 -14.91 16.20 14.74
N GLY A 123 -14.53 15.53 13.64
CA GLY A 123 -13.11 15.38 13.27
C GLY A 123 -12.42 16.71 12.95
N SER A 124 -11.59 17.21 13.88
CA SER A 124 -10.65 18.30 13.62
C SER A 124 -9.61 17.86 12.58
N VAL A 125 -8.97 18.81 11.89
CA VAL A 125 -7.88 18.55 10.93
C VAL A 125 -6.80 17.63 11.52
N ARG A 126 -6.56 17.73 12.83
CA ARG A 126 -5.61 16.89 13.57
C ARG A 126 -6.03 15.42 13.64
N SER A 127 -7.34 15.15 13.77
CA SER A 127 -7.86 13.77 13.75
C SER A 127 -7.68 13.14 12.36
N LEU A 128 -7.98 13.91 11.31
CA LEU A 128 -7.78 13.49 9.91
C LEU A 128 -6.32 13.16 9.60
N LEU A 129 -5.39 14.02 10.03
CA LEU A 129 -3.96 13.77 9.89
C LEU A 129 -3.51 12.57 10.72
N GLY A 130 -4.03 12.41 11.95
CA GLY A 130 -3.76 11.25 12.79
C GLY A 130 -4.23 9.94 12.16
N VAL A 131 -5.41 9.93 11.54
CA VAL A 131 -5.93 8.78 10.79
C VAL A 131 -5.06 8.48 9.58
N ALA A 132 -4.64 9.49 8.81
CA ALA A 132 -3.74 9.29 7.69
C ALA A 132 -2.42 8.66 8.14
N VAL A 133 -1.78 9.21 9.17
CA VAL A 133 -0.53 8.67 9.72
C VAL A 133 -0.70 7.25 10.28
N LEU A 134 -1.79 6.96 10.98
CA LEU A 134 -2.08 5.61 11.49
C LEU A 134 -2.36 4.62 10.36
N ALA A 135 -3.10 5.04 9.33
CA ALA A 135 -3.40 4.21 8.16
C ALA A 135 -2.12 3.87 7.41
N VAL A 136 -1.27 4.87 7.12
CA VAL A 136 0.05 4.65 6.51
C VAL A 136 0.90 3.76 7.41
N GLY A 137 1.00 4.08 8.71
CA GLY A 137 1.78 3.31 9.68
C GLY A 137 1.40 1.84 9.78
N LEU A 138 0.10 1.52 9.73
CA LEU A 138 -0.41 0.14 9.72
C LEU A 138 -0.17 -0.57 8.40
N GLU A 139 -0.20 0.16 7.28
CA GLU A 139 0.05 -0.40 5.96
C GLU A 139 1.54 -0.58 5.65
N VAL A 140 2.47 0.08 6.37
CA VAL A 140 3.93 -0.01 6.09
C VAL A 140 4.44 -1.45 5.99
N ALA A 141 3.94 -2.35 6.84
CA ALA A 141 4.32 -3.76 6.83
C ALA A 141 3.79 -4.54 5.60
N THR A 142 2.81 -3.99 4.89
CA THR A 142 2.13 -4.61 3.74
C THR A 142 2.40 -3.89 2.41
N MET A 143 3.24 -2.84 2.40
CA MET A 143 3.61 -2.04 1.23
C MET A 143 4.56 -2.76 0.25
N VAL A 144 4.34 -4.06 -0.02
CA VAL A 144 5.18 -4.83 -0.95
C VAL A 144 5.36 -4.13 -2.30
N PRO A 145 4.31 -3.55 -2.92
CA PRO A 145 4.45 -2.82 -4.19
C PRO A 145 5.37 -1.59 -4.07
N TYR A 146 5.22 -0.79 -3.02
CA TYR A 146 6.02 0.42 -2.82
C TYR A 146 7.49 0.09 -2.51
N LEU A 147 7.74 -0.92 -1.67
CA LEU A 147 9.08 -1.38 -1.35
C LEU A 147 9.78 -1.96 -2.58
N ALA A 148 9.05 -2.70 -3.42
CA ALA A 148 9.55 -3.17 -4.70
C ALA A 148 9.90 -2.00 -5.63
N ALA A 149 9.04 -0.98 -5.70
CA ALA A 149 9.31 0.23 -6.48
C ALA A 149 10.58 0.95 -5.99
N ILE A 150 10.78 1.10 -4.68
CA ILE A 150 12.00 1.68 -4.09
C ILE A 150 13.24 0.85 -4.48
N GLY A 151 13.15 -0.48 -4.39
CA GLY A 151 14.24 -1.38 -4.78
C GLY A 151 14.60 -1.28 -6.26
N ILE A 152 13.59 -1.20 -7.12
CA ILE A 152 13.77 -0.96 -8.57
C ILE A 152 14.45 0.40 -8.80
N ILE A 153 13.98 1.48 -8.16
CA ILE A 153 14.57 2.81 -8.33
C ILE A 153 16.00 2.85 -7.81
N ALA A 154 16.30 2.14 -6.73
CA ALA A 154 17.64 2.01 -6.16
C ALA A 154 18.62 1.30 -7.10
N SER A 155 18.17 0.38 -7.95
CA SER A 155 19.05 -0.31 -8.91
C SER A 155 19.37 0.50 -10.17
N LEU A 156 18.69 1.64 -10.41
CA LEU A 156 18.90 2.47 -11.60
C LEU A 156 20.15 3.36 -11.52
N GLU A 157 20.83 3.41 -10.36
CA GLU A 157 22.00 4.28 -10.10
C GLU A 157 21.76 5.75 -10.45
N VAL A 158 20.50 6.22 -10.33
CA VAL A 158 20.12 7.61 -10.62
C VAL A 158 20.47 8.55 -9.47
N SER A 159 20.62 9.84 -9.78
CA SER A 159 20.81 10.86 -8.74
C SER A 159 19.65 10.86 -7.74
N TRP A 160 19.94 11.26 -6.50
CA TRP A 160 18.93 11.25 -5.43
C TRP A 160 17.71 12.13 -5.76
N LEU A 161 17.90 13.23 -6.48
CA LEU A 161 16.82 14.12 -6.94
C LEU A 161 15.91 13.40 -7.93
N VAL A 162 16.49 12.67 -8.89
CA VAL A 162 15.73 11.93 -9.90
C VAL A 162 14.96 10.79 -9.24
N GLY A 163 15.59 10.00 -8.37
CA GLY A 163 14.91 8.95 -7.61
C GLY A 163 13.75 9.49 -6.77
N SER A 164 13.96 10.62 -6.08
CA SER A 164 12.90 11.29 -5.31
C SER A 164 11.77 11.82 -6.20
N GLY A 165 12.09 12.34 -7.39
CA GLY A 165 11.11 12.77 -8.39
C GLY A 165 10.27 11.60 -8.92
N VAL A 166 10.88 10.43 -9.14
CA VAL A 166 10.17 9.20 -9.53
C VAL A 166 9.26 8.73 -8.39
N LEU A 167 9.72 8.75 -7.14
CA LEU A 167 8.89 8.43 -5.97
C LEU A 167 7.70 9.40 -5.82
N LEU A 168 7.90 10.68 -6.09
CA LEU A 168 6.81 11.66 -6.12
C LEU A 168 5.80 11.30 -7.23
N GLY A 169 6.27 10.99 -8.43
CA GLY A 169 5.43 10.53 -9.54
C GLY A 169 4.62 9.28 -9.18
N TYR A 170 5.27 8.29 -8.55
CA TYR A 170 4.61 7.10 -8.03
C TYR A 170 3.50 7.46 -7.04
N CYS A 171 3.78 8.31 -6.05
CA CYS A 171 2.79 8.72 -5.05
C CYS A 171 1.59 9.45 -5.68
N LEU A 172 1.83 10.24 -6.73
CA LEU A 172 0.77 10.93 -7.47
C LEU A 172 -0.11 9.93 -8.24
N VAL A 173 0.49 8.97 -8.95
CA VAL A 173 -0.25 7.90 -9.63
C VAL A 173 -1.07 7.07 -8.63
N MET A 174 -0.51 6.79 -7.46
CA MET A 174 -1.18 6.06 -6.39
C MET A 174 -2.43 6.78 -5.86
N VAL A 175 -2.39 8.10 -5.66
CA VAL A 175 -3.58 8.85 -5.17
C VAL A 175 -4.53 9.30 -6.27
N ALA A 176 -4.11 9.22 -7.54
CA ALA A 176 -4.89 9.69 -8.67
C ALA A 176 -6.28 9.04 -8.79
N PRO A 177 -6.48 7.71 -8.60
CA PRO A 177 -7.80 7.10 -8.68
C PRO A 177 -8.81 7.71 -7.71
N ALA A 178 -8.42 7.96 -6.46
CA ALA A 178 -9.27 8.62 -5.47
C ALA A 178 -9.57 10.08 -5.84
N GLY A 179 -8.59 10.80 -6.39
CA GLY A 179 -8.77 12.15 -6.92
C GLY A 179 -9.74 12.21 -8.10
N ILE A 180 -9.65 11.24 -9.02
CA ILE A 180 -10.56 11.10 -10.17
C ILE A 180 -11.98 10.81 -9.70
N LEU A 181 -12.16 9.90 -8.74
CA LEU A 181 -13.46 9.62 -8.14
C LEU A 181 -14.05 10.85 -7.44
N LEU A 182 -13.22 11.65 -6.75
CA LEU A 182 -13.65 12.90 -6.13
C LEU A 182 -14.14 13.90 -7.17
N ALA A 183 -13.37 14.10 -8.25
CA ALA A 183 -13.74 14.99 -9.35
C ALA A 183 -15.04 14.53 -10.02
N ALA A 184 -15.19 13.23 -10.28
CA ALA A 184 -16.42 12.66 -10.82
C ALA A 184 -17.62 12.89 -9.89
N ARG A 185 -17.44 12.70 -8.56
CA ARG A 185 -18.48 12.93 -7.56
C ARG A 185 -18.88 14.40 -7.46
N LEU A 186 -17.94 15.33 -7.67
CA LEU A 186 -18.21 16.76 -7.72
C LEU A 186 -18.97 17.18 -9.00
N ALA A 187 -18.63 16.57 -10.14
CA ALA A 187 -19.25 16.89 -11.44
C ALA A 187 -20.61 16.22 -11.65
N ALA A 188 -20.81 15.00 -11.13
CA ALA A 188 -21.99 14.18 -11.37
C ALA A 188 -22.42 13.43 -10.09
N ALA A 189 -22.86 14.19 -9.08
CA ALA A 189 -23.17 13.67 -7.76
C ALA A 189 -24.13 12.47 -7.76
N GLY A 190 -25.20 12.49 -8.57
CA GLY A 190 -26.20 11.42 -8.63
C GLY A 190 -25.67 10.09 -9.19
N PRO A 191 -25.16 10.06 -10.45
CA PRO A 191 -24.75 8.82 -11.11
C PRO A 191 -23.54 8.11 -10.50
N VAL A 192 -22.67 8.84 -9.80
CA VAL A 192 -21.42 8.29 -9.24
C VAL A 192 -21.64 7.55 -7.93
N GLU A 193 -22.73 7.84 -7.20
CA GLU A 193 -23.03 7.15 -5.93
C GLU A 193 -23.15 5.63 -6.04
N PRO A 194 -23.95 5.07 -6.96
CA PRO A 194 -24.08 3.61 -7.08
C PRO A 194 -22.74 2.95 -7.45
N LEU A 195 -21.89 3.62 -8.22
CA LEU A 195 -20.55 3.13 -8.54
C LEU A 195 -19.67 3.09 -7.27
N LEU A 196 -19.65 4.17 -6.49
CA LEU A 196 -18.89 4.22 -5.23
C LEU A 196 -19.32 3.12 -4.24
N ARG A 197 -20.63 2.90 -4.08
CA ARG A 197 -21.15 1.80 -3.23
C ARG A 197 -20.79 0.42 -3.77
N ARG A 198 -20.79 0.25 -5.10
CA ARG A 198 -20.35 -1.00 -5.74
C ARG A 198 -18.86 -1.26 -5.50
N ILE A 199 -18.02 -0.24 -5.62
CA ILE A 199 -16.58 -0.34 -5.33
C ILE A 199 -16.36 -0.65 -3.85
N GLU A 200 -17.00 0.09 -2.93
CA GLU A 200 -16.90 -0.14 -1.49
C GLU A 200 -17.26 -1.59 -1.13
N SER A 201 -18.41 -2.06 -1.58
CA SER A 201 -18.89 -3.42 -1.29
C SER A 201 -18.01 -4.49 -1.94
N TRP A 202 -17.47 -4.24 -3.14
CA TRP A 202 -16.52 -5.14 -3.78
C TRP A 202 -15.21 -5.20 -3.00
N MET A 203 -14.65 -4.06 -2.57
CA MET A 203 -13.41 -4.02 -1.77
C MET A 203 -13.60 -4.73 -0.43
N GLN A 204 -14.71 -4.49 0.28
CA GLN A 204 -14.99 -5.15 1.55
C GLN A 204 -15.12 -6.67 1.42
N LYS A 205 -15.70 -7.16 0.31
CA LYS A 205 -15.84 -8.60 0.03
C LYS A 205 -14.51 -9.25 -0.35
N ASN A 206 -13.72 -8.59 -1.20
CA ASN A 206 -12.51 -9.19 -1.78
C ASN A 206 -11.26 -9.00 -0.91
N ALA A 207 -11.26 -8.00 -0.03
CA ALA A 207 -10.09 -7.68 0.78
C ALA A 207 -9.49 -8.84 1.56
N GLN A 208 -10.31 -9.71 2.16
CA GLN A 208 -9.78 -10.86 2.91
C GLN A 208 -9.13 -11.88 1.99
N SER A 209 -9.73 -12.11 0.82
CA SER A 209 -9.16 -13.00 -0.20
C SER A 209 -7.86 -12.41 -0.76
N THR A 210 -7.84 -11.13 -1.12
CA THR A 210 -6.63 -10.44 -1.59
C THR A 210 -5.51 -10.47 -0.55
N LEU A 211 -5.82 -10.17 0.72
CA LEU A 211 -4.83 -10.26 1.80
C LEU A 211 -4.30 -11.68 2.00
N ALA A 212 -5.18 -12.69 1.97
CA ALA A 212 -4.77 -14.10 2.07
C ALA A 212 -3.81 -14.46 0.91
N TRP A 213 -4.17 -14.12 -0.33
CA TRP A 213 -3.34 -14.38 -1.50
C TRP A 213 -2.01 -13.62 -1.46
N THR A 214 -2.01 -12.33 -1.09
CA THR A 214 -0.77 -11.54 -0.94
C THR A 214 0.14 -12.15 0.12
N VAL A 215 -0.39 -12.48 1.31
CA VAL A 215 0.38 -13.12 2.38
C VAL A 215 0.91 -14.49 1.94
N GLY A 216 0.10 -15.27 1.22
CA GLY A 216 0.50 -16.57 0.67
C GLY A 216 1.61 -16.46 -0.37
N ILE A 217 1.49 -15.55 -1.35
CA ILE A 217 2.51 -15.33 -2.39
C ILE A 217 3.81 -14.83 -1.75
N VAL A 218 3.74 -13.83 -0.86
CA VAL A 218 4.93 -13.29 -0.17
C VAL A 218 5.60 -14.38 0.66
N GLY A 219 4.82 -15.17 1.42
CA GLY A 219 5.35 -16.28 2.20
C GLY A 219 6.03 -17.33 1.32
N PHE A 220 5.42 -17.67 0.18
CA PHE A 220 5.98 -18.62 -0.77
C PHE A 220 7.28 -18.11 -1.40
N LEU A 221 7.32 -16.84 -1.84
CA LEU A 221 8.51 -16.22 -2.41
C LEU A 221 9.65 -16.13 -1.38
N LEU A 222 9.35 -15.81 -0.13
CA LEU A 222 10.35 -15.81 0.94
C LEU A 222 10.91 -17.21 1.19
N ALA A 223 10.05 -18.22 1.22
CA ALA A 223 10.45 -19.62 1.44
C ALA A 223 11.30 -20.15 0.28
N ILE A 224 10.88 -19.93 -0.97
CA ILE A 224 11.62 -20.43 -2.14
C ILE A 224 12.98 -19.74 -2.27
N ASN A 225 13.05 -18.43 -2.05
CA ASN A 225 14.32 -17.69 -2.06
C ASN A 225 15.30 -18.18 -0.99
N ALA A 226 14.79 -18.46 0.22
CA ALA A 226 15.63 -18.99 1.30
C ALA A 226 16.07 -20.43 1.03
N ALA A 227 15.19 -21.27 0.47
CA ALA A 227 15.51 -22.65 0.12
C ALA A 227 16.58 -22.72 -0.98
N ASP A 228 16.46 -21.88 -2.01
CA ASP A 228 17.47 -21.72 -3.07
C ASP A 228 18.82 -21.27 -2.49
N SER A 229 18.80 -20.23 -1.67
CA SER A 229 20.02 -19.70 -1.01
C SER A 229 20.68 -20.70 -0.05
N LEU A 230 19.93 -21.66 0.48
CA LEU A 230 20.44 -22.77 1.32
C LEU A 230 20.90 -23.99 0.50
N GLY A 231 20.74 -23.98 -0.83
CA GLY A 231 21.06 -25.12 -1.70
C GLY A 231 20.10 -26.30 -1.54
N LEU A 232 18.88 -26.06 -1.06
CA LEU A 232 17.84 -27.10 -0.91
C LEU A 232 17.10 -27.36 -2.23
N LEU A 233 17.16 -26.40 -3.14
CA LEU A 233 16.69 -26.51 -4.52
C LEU A 233 17.97 -26.72 -5.36
N GLY A 234 18.12 -27.90 -5.95
CA GLY A 234 19.36 -28.35 -6.58
C GLY A 234 19.79 -27.55 -7.80
#